data_AF-A0A1G6BGU1-F1
#
_entry.id   AF-A0A1G6BGU1-F1
#
_cell.length_a   1.000
_cell.length_b   1.000
_cell.length_c   1.000
_cell.angle_alpha   90.00
_cell.angle_beta   90.00
_cell.angle_gamma   90.00
#
_symmetry.space_group_name_H-M   'P 1'
#
loop_
_entity.id
_entity.type
_entity.pdbx_description
1 polymer ?
#
loop_
_entity_poly.entity_id
_entity_poly.type
_entity_poly.pdbx_seq_one_letter_code
_entity_poly.pdbx_strand_id
1 'polypeptide(L)'
;MDGSLKKVLYADGKSVEFTYDALGLISRIVDWTGTTNVERDSLGQIEKITDPKNRTVGYTYGSSGERTSITYPDGKRVDYLYDNMTRLSAIVDGANKTLYDYDENGRLSRKVLPNSVELQLSYLPGGYLKEMIARDDEGIIDSYVYSYDDSGRRSDVERHRRNLEHVSGLYHYDYDKIGRLTGVQRNNELIRSYSYDSLPSTMSNVT
;
A
#
# COMPACT_ATOMS: atom_id res chain seq x y z
N MET A 1 13.86 16.84 32.99
CA MET A 1 14.76 16.13 32.05
C MET A 1 13.89 15.12 31.34
N ASP A 2 13.67 15.29 30.04
CA ASP A 2 12.61 14.64 29.25
C ASP A 2 12.98 13.24 28.72
N GLY A 3 14.14 12.68 29.08
CA GLY A 3 14.51 11.30 28.72
C GLY A 3 14.79 11.09 27.22
N SER A 4 14.83 12.15 26.42
CA SER A 4 15.02 12.07 24.96
C SER A 4 16.42 11.56 24.59
N LEU A 5 16.47 10.61 23.65
CA LEU A 5 17.70 9.94 23.20
C LEU A 5 18.61 10.90 22.44
N LYS A 6 19.74 11.32 23.03
CA LYS A 6 20.65 12.28 22.38
C LYS A 6 21.67 11.64 21.45
N LYS A 7 22.11 10.41 21.74
CA LYS A 7 23.21 9.78 21.03
C LYS A 7 23.13 8.26 21.10
N VAL A 8 23.44 7.58 19.99
CA VAL A 8 23.72 6.15 19.91
C VAL A 8 25.18 5.98 19.52
N LEU A 9 25.91 5.12 20.22
CA LEU A 9 27.29 4.74 19.91
C LEU A 9 27.32 3.24 19.58
N TYR A 10 27.90 2.90 18.43
CA TYR A 10 28.05 1.52 17.99
C TYR A 10 29.44 0.98 18.35
N ALA A 11 29.57 -0.35 18.38
CA ALA A 11 30.80 -1.04 18.75
C ALA A 11 32.00 -0.70 17.83
N ASP A 12 31.73 -0.29 16.60
CA ASP A 12 32.75 0.13 15.62
C ASP A 12 33.16 1.61 15.77
N GLY A 13 32.69 2.29 16.82
CA GLY A 13 32.99 3.69 17.11
C GLY A 13 32.15 4.70 16.34
N LYS A 14 31.27 4.27 15.42
CA LYS A 14 30.33 5.18 14.76
C LYS A 14 29.27 5.66 15.74
N SER A 15 28.75 6.86 15.53
CA SER A 15 27.65 7.40 16.33
C SER A 15 26.59 8.09 15.50
N VAL A 16 25.40 8.17 16.07
CA VAL A 16 24.27 8.97 15.58
C VAL A 16 23.85 9.90 16.70
N GLU A 17 23.74 11.20 16.42
CA GLU A 17 23.31 12.23 17.36
C GLU A 17 21.97 12.85 16.93
N PHE A 18 21.11 13.13 17.90
CA PHE A 18 19.77 13.66 17.68
C PHE A 18 19.61 15.01 18.36
N THR A 19 19.03 15.97 17.64
CA THR A 19 18.50 17.22 18.19
C THR A 19 16.99 17.23 18.03
N TYR A 20 16.30 17.86 18.97
CA TYR A 20 14.85 17.92 19.02
C TYR A 20 14.36 19.37 18.89
N ASP A 21 13.21 19.58 18.25
CA ASP A 21 12.51 20.86 18.20
C ASP A 21 11.74 21.14 19.50
N ALA A 22 11.04 22.28 19.54
CA ALA A 22 10.25 22.70 20.71
C ALA A 22 9.05 21.76 21.00
N LEU A 23 8.64 20.93 20.05
CA LEU A 23 7.61 19.91 20.23
C LEU A 23 8.18 18.59 20.77
N GLY A 24 9.50 18.51 20.98
CA GLY A 24 10.18 17.28 21.38
C GLY A 24 10.33 16.28 20.23
N LEU A 25 10.20 16.71 18.98
CA LEU A 25 10.35 15.86 17.80
C LEU A 25 11.75 16.03 17.19
N ILE A 26 12.30 14.98 16.57
CA ILE A 26 13.67 15.02 16.00
C ILE A 26 13.74 16.06 14.88
N SER A 27 14.52 17.12 15.06
CA SER A 27 14.75 18.20 14.09
C SER A 27 16.08 18.07 13.35
N ARG A 28 17.04 17.34 13.90
CA ARG A 28 18.35 17.10 13.28
C ARG A 28 18.92 15.75 13.66
N ILE A 29 19.47 15.05 12.67
CA ILE A 29 20.21 13.80 12.83
C ILE A 29 21.61 14.02 12.28
N VAL A 30 22.63 13.67 13.05
CA VAL A 30 24.03 13.70 12.61
C VAL A 30 24.62 12.30 12.73
N ASP A 31 25.04 11.73 11.61
CA ASP A 31 25.73 10.44 11.57
C ASP A 31 26.99 10.53 10.70
N TRP A 32 27.62 9.38 10.43
CA TRP A 32 28.83 9.30 9.61
C TRP A 32 28.60 9.63 8.12
N THR A 33 27.35 9.72 7.66
CA THR A 33 26.98 10.15 6.31
C THR A 33 26.72 11.66 6.22
N GLY A 34 26.56 12.33 7.36
CA GLY A 34 26.49 13.78 7.51
C GLY A 34 25.25 14.21 8.30
N THR A 35 24.70 15.38 7.97
CA THR A 35 23.56 15.96 8.71
C THR A 35 22.26 15.85 7.90
N THR A 36 21.21 15.31 8.50
CA THR A 36 19.83 15.42 8.02
C THR A 36 19.06 16.41 8.90
N ASN A 37 18.43 17.40 8.29
CA ASN A 37 17.55 18.35 8.98
C ASN A 37 16.09 18.05 8.64
N VAL A 38 15.21 18.17 9.65
CA VAL A 38 13.77 17.97 9.52
C VAL A 38 13.09 19.24 10.05
N GLU A 39 12.39 19.92 9.16
CA GLU A 39 11.62 21.13 9.44
C GLU A 39 10.13 20.74 9.50
N ARG A 40 9.40 21.31 10.47
CA ARG A 40 8.00 21.01 10.73
C ARG A 40 7.16 22.27 10.87
N ASP A 41 5.88 22.15 10.54
CA ASP A 41 4.89 23.18 10.82
C ASP A 41 4.53 23.23 12.32
N SER A 42 3.64 24.15 12.69
CA SER A 42 3.16 24.33 14.07
C SER A 42 2.32 23.15 14.60
N LEU A 43 1.86 22.26 13.73
CA LEU A 43 1.12 21.05 14.08
C LEU A 43 2.04 19.82 14.19
N GLY A 44 3.35 19.98 13.97
CA GLY A 44 4.34 18.91 14.02
C GLY A 44 4.41 18.06 12.74
N GLN A 45 3.81 18.52 11.65
CA GLN A 45 3.87 17.85 10.35
C GLN A 45 5.16 18.25 9.63
N ILE A 46 5.81 17.31 8.94
CA ILE A 46 7.10 17.55 8.27
C ILE A 46 6.88 18.40 7.02
N GLU A 47 7.38 19.63 6.99
CA GLU A 47 7.33 20.51 5.81
C GLU A 47 8.51 20.27 4.89
N LYS A 48 9.69 19.93 5.44
CA LYS A 48 10.90 19.77 4.64
C LYS A 48 11.92 18.85 5.30
N ILE A 49 12.52 17.98 4.51
CA ILE A 49 13.68 17.17 4.90
C ILE A 49 14.84 17.58 4.02
N THR A 50 15.97 17.94 4.62
CA THR A 50 17.21 18.25 3.92
C THR A 50 18.24 17.17 4.24
N ASP A 51 18.75 16.49 3.23
CA ASP A 51 19.75 15.43 3.40
C ASP A 51 21.18 15.98 3.53
N PRO A 52 22.18 15.12 3.84
CA PRO A 52 23.58 15.56 3.97
C PRO A 52 24.20 16.17 2.71
N LYS A 53 23.59 15.95 1.54
CA LYS A 53 24.02 16.50 0.24
C LYS A 53 23.26 17.79 -0.09
N ASN A 54 22.56 18.38 0.88
CA ASN A 54 21.74 19.57 0.74
C ASN A 54 20.59 19.42 -0.27
N ARG A 55 20.14 18.18 -0.52
CA ARG A 55 18.96 17.88 -1.33
C ARG A 55 17.73 17.91 -0.45
N THR A 56 16.64 18.48 -0.95
CA THR A 56 15.45 18.73 -0.15
C THR A 56 14.23 18.00 -0.70
N VAL A 57 13.46 17.37 0.18
CA VAL A 57 12.09 16.93 -0.11
C VAL A 57 11.14 17.80 0.72
N GLY A 58 10.20 18.48 0.05
CA GLY A 58 9.20 19.33 0.69
C GLY A 58 7.81 18.70 0.67
N TYR A 59 6.98 19.04 1.64
CA TYR A 59 5.60 18.60 1.74
C TYR A 59 4.69 19.79 2.10
N THR A 60 3.46 19.77 1.59
CA THR A 60 2.42 20.72 2.00
C THR A 60 1.20 19.96 2.48
N TYR A 61 0.42 20.58 3.35
CA TYR A 61 -0.76 19.99 3.98
C TYR A 61 -1.98 20.89 3.78
N GLY A 62 -3.16 20.28 3.72
CA GLY A 62 -4.45 20.97 3.73
C GLY A 62 -4.94 21.23 5.14
N SER A 63 -6.12 21.82 5.25
CA SER A 63 -6.69 22.23 6.54
C SER A 63 -7.06 21.08 7.46
N SER A 64 -7.22 19.86 6.93
CA SER A 64 -7.55 18.67 7.73
C SER A 64 -6.31 17.82 8.04
N GLY A 65 -5.10 18.32 7.71
CA GLY A 65 -3.83 17.61 7.91
C GLY A 65 -3.49 16.60 6.81
N GLU A 66 -4.31 16.50 5.75
CA GLU A 66 -4.00 15.68 4.59
C GLU A 66 -2.86 16.30 3.77
N ARG A 67 -1.89 15.49 3.33
CA ARG A 67 -0.80 15.98 2.49
C ARG A 67 -1.32 16.37 1.10
N THR A 68 -1.13 17.62 0.69
CA THR A 68 -1.57 18.16 -0.60
C THR A 68 -0.49 18.17 -1.67
N SER A 69 0.79 18.15 -1.31
CA SER A 69 1.86 17.98 -2.28
C SER A 69 3.13 17.35 -1.70
N ILE A 70 3.97 16.83 -2.59
CA ILE A 70 5.39 16.53 -2.36
C ILE A 70 6.22 17.21 -3.45
N THR A 71 7.31 17.85 -3.07
CA THR A 71 8.29 18.45 -3.99
C THR A 71 9.64 17.76 -3.80
N TYR A 72 10.19 17.19 -4.87
CA TYR A 72 11.46 16.47 -4.89
C TYR A 72 12.65 17.42 -5.08
N PRO A 73 13.90 16.96 -4.84
CA PRO A 73 15.09 17.81 -4.94
C PRO A 73 15.35 18.42 -6.32
N ASP A 74 14.82 17.80 -7.38
CA ASP A 74 14.91 18.29 -8.76
C ASP A 74 13.82 19.32 -9.10
N GLY A 75 12.99 19.70 -8.12
CA GLY A 75 11.86 20.61 -8.29
C GLY A 75 10.60 19.94 -8.82
N LYS A 76 10.65 18.64 -9.12
CA LYS A 76 9.46 17.88 -9.53
C LYS A 76 8.44 17.91 -8.40
N ARG A 77 7.20 18.24 -8.71
CA ARG A 77 6.10 18.32 -7.75
C ARG A 77 5.00 17.32 -8.11
N VAL A 78 4.48 16.64 -7.10
CA VAL A 78 3.31 15.78 -7.20
C VAL A 78 2.24 16.32 -6.26
N ASP A 79 1.06 16.59 -6.80
CA ASP A 79 -0.08 17.10 -6.05
C ASP A 79 -1.08 15.99 -5.75
N TYR A 80 -1.64 16.01 -4.55
CA TYR A 80 -2.68 15.11 -4.08
C TYR A 80 -3.97 15.92 -3.90
N LEU A 81 -5.00 15.56 -4.66
CA LEU A 81 -6.32 16.17 -4.58
C LEU A 81 -7.26 15.25 -3.82
N TYR A 82 -8.19 15.85 -3.08
CA TYR A 82 -9.13 15.12 -2.23
C TYR A 82 -10.57 15.49 -2.60
N ASP A 83 -11.50 14.57 -2.35
CA ASP A 83 -12.93 14.86 -2.39
C ASP A 83 -13.41 15.54 -1.11
N ASN A 84 -14.71 15.82 -1.01
CA ASN A 84 -15.33 16.48 0.14
C ASN A 84 -15.29 15.64 1.44
N MET A 85 -14.96 14.35 1.37
CA MET A 85 -14.78 13.46 2.51
C MET A 85 -13.30 13.26 2.86
N THR A 86 -12.40 14.08 2.30
CA THR A 86 -10.95 13.99 2.47
C THR A 86 -10.38 12.64 2.02
N ARG A 87 -11.00 12.02 1.01
CA ARG A 87 -10.46 10.83 0.33
C ARG A 87 -9.72 11.25 -0.93
N LEU A 88 -8.61 10.59 -1.24
CA LEU A 88 -7.78 10.93 -2.40
C LEU A 88 -8.61 10.80 -3.69
N SER A 89 -8.83 11.88 -4.42
CA SER A 89 -9.59 11.91 -5.68
C SER A 89 -8.68 11.97 -6.90
N ALA A 90 -7.48 12.54 -6.77
CA ALA A 90 -6.48 12.50 -7.83
C ALA A 90 -5.04 12.58 -7.33
N ILE A 91 -4.12 12.01 -8.09
CA ILE A 91 -2.69 12.31 -8.03
C ILE A 91 -2.29 12.96 -9.36
N VAL A 92 -1.64 14.11 -9.29
CA VAL A 92 -1.13 14.85 -10.46
C VAL A 92 0.39 14.87 -10.39
N ASP A 93 1.04 14.27 -11.37
CA ASP A 93 2.48 14.25 -11.57
C ASP A 93 2.82 14.83 -12.95
N GLY A 94 3.01 16.15 -13.02
CA GLY A 94 3.16 16.87 -14.28
C GLY A 94 1.90 16.72 -15.16
N ALA A 95 2.07 16.17 -16.37
CA ALA A 95 0.93 15.87 -17.26
C ALA A 95 0.21 14.55 -16.91
N ASN A 96 0.81 13.72 -16.05
CA ASN A 96 0.22 12.44 -15.67
C ASN A 96 -0.81 12.65 -14.56
N LYS A 97 -2.04 12.19 -14.78
CA LYS A 97 -3.10 12.24 -13.78
C LYS A 97 -3.65 10.86 -13.52
N THR A 98 -3.70 10.47 -12.25
CA THR A 98 -4.43 9.28 -11.80
C THR A 98 -5.67 9.73 -11.05
N LEU A 99 -6.84 9.20 -11.42
CA LEU A 99 -8.12 9.52 -10.78
C LEU A 99 -8.60 8.36 -9.92
N TYR A 100 -9.35 8.67 -8.86
CA TYR A 100 -9.92 7.71 -7.93
C TYR A 100 -11.36 8.11 -7.62
N ASP A 101 -12.28 7.15 -7.77
CA ASP A 101 -13.67 7.30 -7.33
C ASP A 101 -14.00 6.19 -6.32
N TYR A 102 -14.97 6.48 -5.44
CA TYR A 102 -15.36 5.61 -4.35
C TYR A 102 -16.84 5.28 -4.43
N ASP A 103 -17.23 4.09 -3.94
CA ASP A 103 -18.63 3.76 -3.73
C ASP A 103 -19.20 4.44 -2.47
N GLU A 104 -20.49 4.22 -2.23
CA GLU A 104 -21.24 4.81 -1.10
C GLU A 104 -20.69 4.38 0.27
N ASN A 105 -19.98 3.25 0.35
CA ASN A 105 -19.32 2.76 1.57
C ASN A 105 -17.88 3.27 1.70
N GLY A 106 -17.43 4.14 0.79
CA GLY A 106 -16.09 4.70 0.79
C GLY A 106 -14.99 3.75 0.32
N ARG A 107 -15.33 2.68 -0.38
CA ARG A 107 -14.37 1.75 -0.98
C ARG A 107 -14.04 2.21 -2.40
N LEU A 108 -12.80 2.01 -2.84
CA LEU A 108 -12.39 2.37 -4.20
C LEU A 108 -13.25 1.61 -5.23
N SER A 109 -13.99 2.32 -6.07
CA SER A 109 -14.87 1.74 -7.10
C SER A 109 -14.31 1.93 -8.49
N ARG A 110 -13.47 2.96 -8.70
CA ARG A 110 -12.86 3.25 -9.99
C ARG A 110 -11.50 3.89 -9.83
N LYS A 111 -10.57 3.54 -10.71
CA LYS A 111 -9.25 4.17 -10.83
C LYS A 111 -8.89 4.34 -12.30
N VAL A 112 -8.51 5.54 -12.71
CA VAL A 112 -8.07 5.82 -14.09
C VAL A 112 -6.59 6.17 -14.05
N LEU A 113 -5.77 5.43 -14.79
CA LEU A 113 -4.34 5.65 -14.93
C LEU A 113 -4.02 6.71 -16.01
N PRO A 114 -2.83 7.32 -16.00
CA PRO A 114 -2.44 8.32 -16.99
C PRO A 114 -2.45 7.82 -18.44
N ASN A 115 -2.28 6.51 -18.64
CA ASN A 115 -2.36 5.85 -19.95
C ASN A 115 -3.80 5.46 -20.34
N SER A 116 -4.80 6.08 -19.73
CA SER A 116 -6.23 5.83 -19.95
C SER A 116 -6.74 4.43 -19.58
N VAL A 117 -5.90 3.57 -18.99
CA VAL A 117 -6.36 2.30 -18.44
C VAL A 117 -7.27 2.58 -17.25
N GLU A 118 -8.49 2.09 -17.31
CA GLU A 118 -9.49 2.20 -16.26
C GLU A 118 -9.66 0.87 -15.53
N LEU A 119 -9.54 0.92 -14.22
CA LEU A 119 -9.85 -0.15 -13.29
C LEU A 119 -11.21 0.13 -12.64
N GLN A 120 -12.14 -0.81 -12.74
CA GLN A 120 -13.40 -0.80 -12.00
C GLN A 120 -13.41 -1.92 -10.97
N LEU A 121 -13.88 -1.64 -9.76
CA LEU A 121 -14.02 -2.60 -8.67
C LEU A 121 -15.45 -2.60 -8.16
N SER A 122 -16.00 -3.79 -7.92
CA SER A 122 -17.27 -3.96 -7.23
C SER A 122 -17.12 -4.92 -6.07
N TYR A 123 -18.01 -4.82 -5.08
CA TYR A 123 -17.89 -5.54 -3.82
C TYR A 123 -19.20 -6.22 -3.47
N LEU A 124 -19.10 -7.37 -2.82
CA LEU A 124 -20.21 -8.06 -2.18
C LEU A 124 -20.69 -7.30 -0.93
N PRO A 125 -21.92 -7.57 -0.46
CA PRO A 125 -22.30 -7.26 0.92
C PRO A 125 -21.23 -7.81 1.89
N GLY A 126 -20.84 -7.02 2.89
CA GLY A 126 -19.78 -7.41 3.84
C GLY A 126 -18.36 -6.99 3.44
N GLY A 127 -18.15 -6.37 2.27
CA GLY A 127 -16.88 -5.72 1.95
C GLY A 127 -15.94 -6.50 1.03
N TYR A 128 -16.22 -7.78 0.78
CA TYR A 128 -15.38 -8.62 -0.08
C TYR A 128 -15.39 -8.12 -1.53
N LEU A 129 -14.23 -8.13 -2.18
CA LEU A 129 -14.11 -7.75 -3.59
C LEU A 129 -14.85 -8.78 -4.44
N LYS A 130 -15.87 -8.36 -5.19
CA LYS A 130 -16.66 -9.22 -6.08
C LYS A 130 -16.00 -9.31 -7.44
N GLU A 131 -15.60 -8.17 -7.98
CA GLU A 131 -15.14 -8.07 -9.36
C GLU A 131 -14.10 -6.98 -9.50
N MET A 132 -13.13 -7.22 -10.37
CA MET A 132 -12.14 -6.24 -10.80
C MET A 132 -12.00 -6.31 -12.32
N ILE A 133 -12.19 -5.20 -13.02
CA ILE A 133 -12.05 -5.10 -14.48
C ILE A 133 -11.08 -3.97 -14.82
N ALA A 134 -9.96 -4.31 -15.46
CA ALA A 134 -9.07 -3.35 -16.11
C ALA A 134 -9.37 -3.31 -17.61
N ARG A 135 -9.56 -2.12 -18.18
CA ARG A 135 -9.84 -1.90 -19.59
C ARG A 135 -9.04 -0.73 -20.15
N ASP A 136 -8.71 -0.81 -21.43
CA ASP A 136 -8.26 0.32 -22.25
C ASP A 136 -9.29 0.61 -23.36
N ASP A 137 -8.88 1.36 -24.37
CA ASP A 137 -9.68 1.69 -25.55
C ASP A 137 -9.97 0.49 -26.47
N GLU A 138 -9.12 -0.54 -26.44
CA GLU A 138 -9.31 -1.79 -27.17
C GLU A 138 -10.27 -2.77 -26.44
N GLY A 139 -10.51 -2.56 -25.14
CA GLY A 139 -11.46 -3.34 -24.33
C GLY A 139 -10.86 -3.88 -23.04
N ILE A 140 -11.38 -5.01 -22.55
CA ILE A 140 -10.94 -5.61 -21.29
C ILE A 140 -9.51 -6.17 -21.45
N ILE A 141 -8.58 -5.66 -20.65
CA ILE A 141 -7.22 -6.19 -20.52
C ILE A 141 -7.25 -7.38 -19.57
N ASP A 142 -7.86 -7.19 -18.40
CA ASP A 142 -7.81 -8.11 -17.28
C ASP A 142 -9.16 -8.05 -16.54
N SER A 143 -9.82 -9.17 -16.29
CA SER A 143 -10.97 -9.25 -15.39
C SER A 143 -10.86 -10.42 -14.43
N TYR A 144 -11.40 -10.21 -13.23
CA TYR A 144 -11.40 -11.15 -12.13
C TYR A 144 -12.75 -11.11 -11.45
N VAL A 145 -13.46 -12.24 -11.37
CA VAL A 145 -14.67 -12.40 -10.56
C VAL A 145 -14.34 -13.35 -9.41
N TYR A 146 -14.58 -12.91 -8.19
CA TYR A 146 -14.20 -13.61 -6.97
C TYR A 146 -15.43 -14.21 -6.28
N SER A 147 -15.29 -15.47 -5.86
CA SER A 147 -16.22 -16.11 -4.93
C SER A 147 -15.51 -16.48 -3.64
N TYR A 148 -16.30 -16.61 -2.59
CA TYR A 148 -15.81 -16.89 -1.24
C TYR A 148 -16.63 -18.01 -0.62
N ASP A 149 -15.98 -18.83 0.18
CA ASP A 149 -16.66 -19.82 1.02
C ASP A 149 -17.32 -19.15 2.24
N ASP A 150 -18.08 -19.94 3.00
CA ASP A 150 -18.79 -19.47 4.20
C ASP A 150 -17.85 -18.94 5.31
N SER A 151 -16.56 -19.25 5.24
CA SER A 151 -15.53 -18.73 6.14
C SER A 151 -14.87 -17.44 5.63
N GLY A 152 -15.33 -16.90 4.50
CA GLY A 152 -14.80 -15.69 3.87
C GLY A 152 -13.47 -15.90 3.15
N ARG A 153 -13.05 -17.15 2.93
CA ARG A 153 -11.85 -17.48 2.16
C ARG A 153 -12.23 -17.55 0.69
N ARG A 154 -11.32 -17.14 -0.19
CA ARG A 154 -11.59 -17.10 -1.64
C ARG A 154 -11.71 -18.53 -2.18
N SER A 155 -12.90 -18.95 -2.57
CA SER A 155 -13.14 -20.29 -3.12
C SER A 155 -12.81 -20.34 -4.61
N ASP A 156 -13.13 -19.29 -5.35
CA ASP A 156 -13.00 -19.28 -6.81
C ASP A 156 -12.53 -17.93 -7.35
N VAL A 157 -11.84 -17.96 -8.47
CA VAL A 157 -11.52 -16.79 -9.30
C VAL A 157 -11.74 -17.14 -10.76
N GLU A 158 -12.75 -16.53 -11.38
CA GLU A 158 -12.82 -16.50 -12.84
C GLU A 158 -11.89 -15.40 -13.35
N ARG A 159 -10.84 -15.77 -14.09
CA ARG A 159 -9.84 -14.84 -14.61
C ARG A 159 -9.87 -14.81 -16.12
N HIS A 160 -9.96 -13.61 -16.69
CA HIS A 160 -9.73 -13.38 -18.10
C HIS A 160 -8.59 -12.37 -18.28
N ARG A 161 -7.64 -12.68 -19.15
CA ARG A 161 -6.53 -11.80 -19.53
C ARG A 161 -6.38 -11.81 -21.04
N ARG A 162 -6.48 -10.64 -21.66
CA ARG A 162 -6.37 -10.47 -23.12
C ARG A 162 -5.03 -11.00 -23.62
N ASN A 163 -5.06 -11.84 -24.66
CA ASN A 163 -3.88 -12.49 -25.26
C ASN A 163 -3.09 -13.40 -24.29
N LEU A 164 -3.72 -13.82 -23.19
CA LEU A 164 -3.13 -14.62 -22.13
C LEU A 164 -4.11 -15.74 -21.71
N GLU A 165 -4.69 -16.40 -22.70
CA GLU A 165 -5.70 -17.45 -22.54
C GLU A 165 -5.13 -18.64 -21.78
N HIS A 166 -3.84 -18.96 -22.00
CA HIS A 166 -3.12 -20.04 -21.30
C HIS A 166 -2.96 -19.82 -19.79
N VAL A 167 -3.23 -18.63 -19.27
CA VAL A 167 -3.33 -18.33 -17.84
C VAL A 167 -4.74 -17.91 -17.42
N SER A 168 -5.66 -17.72 -18.35
CA SER A 168 -7.06 -17.44 -18.05
C SER A 168 -7.82 -18.72 -17.65
N GLY A 169 -9.04 -18.56 -17.16
CA GLY A 169 -9.90 -19.66 -16.75
C GLY A 169 -10.44 -19.52 -15.33
N LEU A 170 -11.23 -20.51 -14.93
CA LEU A 170 -11.80 -20.63 -13.60
C LEU A 170 -10.80 -21.31 -12.67
N TYR A 171 -10.35 -20.60 -11.65
CA TYR A 171 -9.51 -21.14 -10.59
C TYR A 171 -10.38 -21.53 -9.40
N HIS A 172 -10.17 -22.73 -8.87
CA HIS A 172 -10.75 -23.17 -7.61
C HIS A 172 -9.64 -23.35 -6.57
N TYR A 173 -9.95 -23.04 -5.31
CA TYR A 173 -9.00 -23.10 -4.19
C TYR A 173 -9.57 -23.95 -3.07
N ASP A 174 -8.87 -25.03 -2.75
CA ASP A 174 -9.21 -25.88 -1.63
C ASP A 174 -8.45 -25.46 -0.37
N TYR A 175 -9.11 -25.58 0.77
CA TYR A 175 -8.52 -25.31 2.07
C TYR A 175 -8.75 -26.46 3.04
N ASP A 176 -7.78 -26.66 3.93
CA ASP A 176 -8.01 -27.52 5.09
C ASP A 176 -8.91 -26.85 6.15
N LYS A 177 -9.21 -27.59 7.21
CA LYS A 177 -10.10 -27.15 8.30
C LYS A 177 -9.58 -25.92 9.06
N ILE A 178 -8.29 -25.61 8.97
CA ILE A 178 -7.70 -24.45 9.63
C ILE A 178 -7.35 -23.32 8.64
N GLY A 179 -7.77 -23.43 7.38
CA GLY A 179 -7.63 -22.37 6.38
C GLY A 179 -6.33 -22.36 5.60
N ARG A 180 -5.55 -23.44 5.64
CA ARG A 180 -4.35 -23.55 4.79
C ARG A 180 -4.74 -24.05 3.40
N LEU A 181 -4.19 -23.44 2.36
CA LEU A 181 -4.44 -23.79 0.96
C LEU A 181 -3.90 -25.20 0.65
N THR A 182 -4.74 -26.14 0.23
CA THR A 182 -4.32 -27.52 -0.07
C THR A 182 -4.29 -27.83 -1.55
N GLY A 183 -5.07 -27.11 -2.37
CA GLY A 183 -5.23 -27.38 -3.79
C GLY A 183 -5.52 -26.12 -4.58
N VAL A 184 -5.04 -26.08 -5.82
CA VAL A 184 -5.45 -25.10 -6.82
C VAL A 184 -5.76 -25.84 -8.09
N GLN A 185 -6.99 -25.72 -8.56
CA GLN A 185 -7.42 -26.20 -9.87
C GLN A 185 -7.56 -25.01 -10.82
N ARG A 186 -7.40 -25.27 -12.12
CA ARG A 186 -7.78 -24.35 -13.19
C ARG A 186 -8.58 -25.11 -14.23
N ASN A 187 -9.80 -24.66 -14.53
CA ASN A 187 -10.72 -25.32 -15.45
C ASN A 187 -10.90 -26.81 -15.10
N ASN A 188 -11.07 -27.10 -13.80
CA ASN A 188 -11.17 -28.45 -13.23
C ASN A 188 -9.91 -29.33 -13.31
N GLU A 189 -8.78 -28.80 -13.78
CA GLU A 189 -7.50 -29.50 -13.76
C GLU A 189 -6.67 -29.08 -12.54
N LEU A 190 -6.18 -30.04 -11.75
CA LEU A 190 -5.30 -29.75 -10.62
C LEU A 190 -3.95 -29.21 -11.14
N ILE A 191 -3.63 -27.96 -10.80
CA ILE A 191 -2.37 -27.32 -11.22
C ILE A 191 -1.36 -27.21 -10.09
N ARG A 192 -1.80 -27.23 -8.82
CA ARG A 192 -0.95 -27.22 -7.63
C ARG A 192 -1.61 -27.97 -6.48
N SER A 193 -0.80 -28.64 -5.66
CA SER A 193 -1.20 -29.21 -4.38
C SER A 193 -0.18 -28.86 -3.32
N TYR A 194 -0.64 -28.75 -2.08
CA TYR A 194 0.19 -28.44 -0.92
C TYR A 194 -0.10 -29.43 0.19
N SER A 195 0.94 -29.79 0.93
CA SER A 195 0.85 -30.59 2.14
C SER A 195 1.62 -29.87 3.23
N TYR A 196 1.10 -29.97 4.45
CA TYR A 196 1.68 -29.29 5.60
C TYR A 196 1.91 -30.33 6.69
N ASP A 197 3.02 -30.17 7.39
CA ASP A 197 3.23 -30.92 8.62
C ASP A 197 2.09 -30.66 9.60
N SER A 198 1.79 -31.68 10.41
CA SER A 198 0.95 -31.49 11.59
C SER A 198 1.59 -30.41 12.45
N LEU A 199 0.80 -29.45 12.91
CA LEU A 199 1.26 -28.56 13.97
C LEU A 199 1.84 -29.44 15.09
N PRO A 200 3.05 -29.16 15.61
CA PRO A 200 3.57 -29.89 16.74
C PRO A 200 2.51 -29.78 17.83
N SER A 201 1.91 -30.92 18.19
CA SER A 201 1.06 -31.02 19.36
C SER A 201 1.86 -30.42 20.50
N THR A 202 1.36 -29.30 21.06
CA THR A 202 1.98 -28.61 22.17
C THR A 202 2.51 -29.64 23.15
N MET A 203 3.83 -29.60 23.37
CA MET A 203 4.50 -30.45 24.33
C MET A 203 3.67 -30.50 25.61
N SER A 204 3.23 -31.71 25.95
CA SER A 204 2.61 -31.99 27.21
C SER A 204 3.59 -31.57 28.30
N ASN A 205 3.23 -30.54 29.05
CA ASN A 205 3.95 -30.15 30.25
C ASN A 205 3.93 -31.30 31.26
N VAL A 206 5.14 -31.61 31.74
CA VAL A 206 5.49 -31.94 33.13
C VAL A 206 4.98 -33.28 33.71
N THR A 207 5.91 -34.18 34.02
CA THR A 207 6.28 -34.46 35.42
C THR A 207 7.78 -34.74 35.50
#